data_AF-A0A936KKX3-F1
#
_entry.id   AF-A0A936KKX3-F1
#
_cell.length_a   1.000
_cell.length_b   1.000
_cell.length_c   1.000
_cell.angle_alpha   90.00
_cell.angle_beta   90.00
_cell.angle_gamma   90.00
#
_symmetry.space_group_name_H-M   'P 1'
#
loop_
_entity.id
_entity.type
_entity.pdbx_description
1 polymer ?
#
loop_
_entity_poly.entity_id
_entity_poly.type
_entity_poly.pdbx_seq_one_letter_code
_entity_poly.pdbx_strand_id
1 'polypeptide(L)'
;MKCHAGNDGSANVAVSGGTVNYTYLWSNGGTTASINNLIAGTYTVTVTDANGCKKTSSVVVNQPTDLVISTSKTDVKCYSGNDGSASVSVSGGTVIIYTFGQMEEHQLL
;
A
#
# COMPACT_ATOMS: atom_id res chain seq x y z
N MET A 1 -7.84 4.33 -6.53
CA MET A 1 -7.15 4.88 -5.34
C MET A 1 -7.99 6.02 -4.79
N LYS A 2 -8.83 5.73 -3.79
CA LYS A 2 -9.53 6.76 -3.03
C LYS A 2 -8.65 7.24 -1.88
N CYS A 3 -8.56 8.55 -1.69
CA CYS A 3 -7.86 9.15 -0.57
C CYS A 3 -8.53 8.68 0.75
N HIS A 4 -7.74 8.02 1.61
CA HIS A 4 -8.13 7.40 2.89
C HIS A 4 -8.98 6.13 2.81
N ALA A 5 -8.55 5.11 3.58
CA ALA A 5 -9.25 3.84 3.77
C ALA A 5 -9.63 3.09 2.48
N GLY A 6 -8.97 3.42 1.36
CA GLY A 6 -9.18 2.77 0.08
C GLY A 6 -8.70 1.32 0.14
N ASN A 7 -9.60 0.39 -0.14
CA ASN A 7 -9.33 -1.02 -0.39
C ASN A 7 -8.93 -1.21 -1.86
N ASP A 8 -7.96 -0.44 -2.35
CA ASP A 8 -7.49 -0.53 -3.74
C ASP A 8 -6.10 -1.17 -3.84
N GLY A 9 -5.50 -1.57 -2.71
CA GLY A 9 -4.19 -2.22 -2.68
C GLY A 9 -4.24 -3.62 -3.30
N SER A 10 -3.12 -4.05 -3.87
CA SER A 10 -2.92 -5.42 -4.34
C SER A 10 -1.53 -5.92 -3.95
N ALA A 11 -1.42 -7.22 -3.73
CA ALA A 11 -0.16 -7.92 -3.55
C ALA A 11 -0.17 -9.19 -4.40
N ASN A 12 0.96 -9.47 -5.04
CA ASN A 12 1.18 -10.65 -5.87
C ASN A 12 2.50 -11.31 -5.46
N VAL A 13 2.51 -12.64 -5.52
CA VAL A 13 3.67 -13.49 -5.24
C VAL A 13 4.05 -14.23 -6.50
N ALA A 14 5.31 -14.05 -6.89
CA ALA A 14 5.98 -14.90 -7.87
C ALA A 14 6.86 -15.90 -7.12
N VAL A 15 6.74 -17.17 -7.45
CA VAL A 15 7.55 -18.25 -6.88
C VAL A 15 8.46 -18.77 -7.99
N SER A 16 9.77 -18.82 -7.73
CA SER A 16 10.76 -19.45 -8.61
C SER A 16 11.40 -20.62 -7.88
N GLY A 17 11.42 -21.81 -8.49
CA GLY A 17 11.95 -23.03 -7.87
C GLY A 17 10.93 -23.79 -7.01
N GLY A 18 11.33 -24.91 -6.41
CA GLY A 18 10.44 -25.81 -5.64
C GLY A 18 9.63 -26.78 -6.52
N THR A 19 8.79 -27.60 -5.88
CA THR A 19 7.95 -28.57 -6.60
C THR A 19 6.58 -27.98 -6.91
N VAL A 20 6.16 -28.08 -8.19
CA VAL A 20 4.85 -27.63 -8.69
C VAL A 20 3.70 -28.14 -7.83
N ASN A 21 2.65 -27.33 -7.67
CA ASN A 21 1.53 -27.42 -6.71
C ASN A 21 1.74 -26.63 -5.41
N TYR A 22 2.08 -25.35 -5.55
CA TYR A 22 2.17 -24.45 -4.42
C TYR A 22 0.81 -24.13 -3.82
N THR A 23 0.75 -24.11 -2.50
CA THR A 23 -0.36 -23.56 -1.72
C THR A 23 0.08 -22.25 -1.09
N TYR A 24 -0.80 -21.25 -1.13
CA TYR A 24 -0.55 -19.93 -0.57
C TYR A 24 -1.43 -19.75 0.67
N LEU A 25 -0.89 -19.13 1.71
CA LEU A 25 -1.64 -18.68 2.86
C LEU A 25 -1.19 -17.27 3.24
N TRP A 26 -2.04 -16.30 2.98
CA TRP A 26 -1.83 -14.91 3.36
C TRP A 26 -2.35 -14.65 4.79
N SER A 27 -1.78 -13.65 5.46
CA SER A 27 -2.21 -13.21 6.79
C SER A 27 -3.66 -12.73 6.84
N ASN A 28 -4.24 -12.37 5.69
CA ASN A 28 -5.65 -12.01 5.55
C ASN A 28 -6.55 -13.21 5.19
N GLY A 29 -6.01 -14.43 5.17
CA GLY A 29 -6.73 -15.64 4.79
C GLY A 29 -6.83 -15.91 3.28
N GLY A 30 -6.21 -15.07 2.44
CA GLY A 30 -6.13 -15.34 1.00
C GLY A 30 -5.33 -16.61 0.69
N THR A 31 -5.75 -17.35 -0.34
CA THR A 31 -5.14 -18.63 -0.75
C THR A 31 -4.61 -18.65 -2.18
N THR A 32 -4.67 -17.51 -2.85
CA THR A 32 -4.20 -17.30 -4.22
C THR A 32 -2.82 -16.65 -4.24
N ALA A 33 -2.11 -16.79 -5.35
CA ALA A 33 -0.84 -16.08 -5.56
C ALA A 33 -1.00 -14.54 -5.55
N SER A 34 -2.21 -14.03 -5.77
CA SER A 34 -2.52 -12.59 -5.71
C SER A 34 -3.71 -12.32 -4.79
N ILE A 35 -3.60 -11.30 -3.97
CA ILE A 35 -4.66 -10.75 -3.14
C ILE A 35 -4.90 -9.29 -3.52
N ASN A 36 -6.16 -8.90 -3.64
CA ASN A 36 -6.58 -7.56 -4.03
C ASN A 36 -7.45 -6.97 -2.93
N ASN A 37 -7.87 -5.73 -3.12
CA ASN A 37 -8.70 -4.98 -2.20
C ASN A 37 -8.09 -4.79 -0.81
N LEU A 38 -6.77 -4.60 -0.76
CA LEU A 38 -6.03 -4.47 0.48
C LEU A 38 -6.06 -3.04 0.99
N ILE A 39 -6.17 -2.91 2.31
CA ILE A 39 -5.93 -1.66 3.03
C ILE A 39 -4.42 -1.51 3.28
N ALA A 40 -3.98 -0.32 3.70
CA ALA A 40 -2.60 -0.16 4.11
C ALA A 40 -2.30 -1.04 5.34
N GLY A 41 -1.19 -1.75 5.29
CA GLY A 41 -0.77 -2.72 6.27
C GLY A 41 0.30 -3.67 5.74
N THR A 42 0.87 -4.45 6.64
CA THR A 42 1.83 -5.51 6.29
C THR A 42 1.09 -6.82 6.09
N TYR A 43 1.26 -7.42 4.92
CA TYR A 43 0.71 -8.72 4.57
C TYR A 43 1.82 -9.74 4.49
N THR A 44 1.63 -10.89 5.15
CA THR A 44 2.60 -11.98 5.16
C THR A 44 2.01 -13.15 4.40
N VAL A 45 2.78 -13.74 3.50
CA VAL A 45 2.40 -14.94 2.74
C VAL A 45 3.29 -16.10 3.12
N THR A 46 2.69 -17.25 3.37
CA THR A 46 3.39 -18.53 3.47
C THR A 46 3.07 -19.35 2.23
N VAL A 47 4.09 -19.69 1.47
CA VAL A 47 4.02 -20.58 0.31
C VAL A 47 4.49 -21.95 0.75
N THR A 48 3.70 -22.99 0.50
CA THR A 48 4.08 -24.38 0.74
C THR A 48 4.11 -25.13 -0.58
N ASP A 49 5.22 -25.80 -0.90
CA ASP A 49 5.34 -26.63 -2.10
C ASP A 49 4.72 -28.03 -1.90
N ALA A 50 4.72 -28.86 -2.96
CA ALA A 50 4.16 -30.20 -2.91
C ALA A 50 4.89 -31.17 -1.96
N ASN A 51 6.15 -30.89 -1.61
CA ASN A 51 6.93 -31.69 -0.67
C ASN A 51 6.76 -31.21 0.78
N GLY A 52 5.98 -30.15 1.00
CA GLY A 52 5.74 -29.57 2.32
C GLY A 52 6.79 -28.52 2.74
N CYS A 53 7.71 -28.13 1.86
CA CYS A 53 8.66 -27.05 2.12
C CYS A 53 7.90 -25.71 2.21
N LYS A 54 8.11 -24.98 3.30
CA LYS A 54 7.44 -23.70 3.55
C LYS A 54 8.42 -22.54 3.43
N LYS A 55 8.00 -21.50 2.71
CA LYS A 55 8.70 -20.22 2.65
C LYS A 55 7.75 -19.09 2.99
N THR A 56 8.19 -18.16 3.83
CA THR A 56 7.38 -17.01 4.24
C THR A 56 7.99 -15.72 3.72
N SER A 57 7.14 -14.85 3.16
CA SER A 57 7.49 -13.49 2.73
C SER A 57 6.55 -12.48 3.37
N SER A 58 6.97 -11.22 3.44
CA SER A 58 6.10 -10.11 3.79
C SER A 58 6.18 -8.99 2.76
N VAL A 59 5.05 -8.31 2.57
CA VAL A 59 4.92 -7.14 1.72
C VAL A 59 4.20 -6.04 2.50
N VAL A 60 4.70 -4.81 2.38
CA VAL A 60 4.07 -3.64 2.99
C VAL A 60 3.25 -2.92 1.94
N VAL A 61 1.95 -2.82 2.18
CA VAL A 61 1.04 -1.96 1.42
C VAL A 61 0.95 -0.64 2.19
N ASN A 62 1.56 0.43 1.70
CA ASN A 62 1.38 1.78 2.27
C ASN A 62 0.07 2.43 1.74
N GLN A 63 -0.35 3.51 2.39
CA GLN A 63 -1.36 4.42 1.87
C GLN A 63 -0.72 5.74 1.43
N PRO A 64 -1.29 6.44 0.43
CA PRO A 64 -0.95 7.83 0.15
C PRO A 64 -1.00 8.68 1.42
N THR A 65 -0.10 9.66 1.52
CA THR A 65 -0.21 10.70 2.55
C THR A 65 -1.52 11.46 2.39
N ASP A 66 -2.19 11.68 3.51
CA ASP A 66 -3.48 12.36 3.61
C ASP A 66 -3.49 13.69 2.87
N LEU A 67 -4.61 14.01 2.23
CA LEU A 67 -4.80 15.30 1.57
C LEU A 67 -5.14 16.33 2.64
N VAL A 68 -4.25 17.29 2.88
CA VAL A 68 -4.45 18.35 3.86
C VAL A 68 -4.75 19.66 3.14
N ILE A 69 -5.90 20.26 3.47
CA ILE A 69 -6.27 21.61 3.03
C ILE A 69 -6.14 22.55 4.23
N SER A 70 -5.29 23.56 4.09
CA SER A 70 -5.21 24.66 5.05
C SER A 70 -5.74 25.93 4.42
N THR A 71 -6.60 26.65 5.16
CA THR A 71 -7.17 27.94 4.74
C THR A 71 -6.73 29.00 5.72
N SER A 72 -6.29 30.15 5.21
CA SER A 72 -5.99 31.33 6.01
C SER A 72 -6.72 32.53 5.44
N LYS A 73 -7.13 33.44 6.33
CA LYS A 73 -7.79 34.69 5.95
C LYS A 73 -7.26 35.85 6.77
N THR A 74 -7.29 37.03 6.18
CA THR A 74 -7.12 38.32 6.84
C THR A 74 -8.38 39.13 6.60
N ASP A 75 -9.08 39.46 7.68
CA ASP A 75 -10.29 40.27 7.60
C ASP A 75 -9.94 41.72 7.24
N VAL A 76 -10.82 42.38 6.49
CA VAL A 76 -10.69 43.79 6.14
C VAL A 76 -10.78 44.65 7.41
N LYS A 77 -9.87 45.60 7.59
CA LYS A 77 -9.76 46.42 8.81
C LYS A 77 -10.91 47.42 9.02
N CYS A 78 -11.59 47.85 7.96
CA CYS A 78 -12.60 48.91 7.99
C CYS A 78 -13.70 48.69 6.94
N TYR A 79 -14.91 49.22 7.17
CA TYR A 79 -15.96 49.24 6.15
C TYR A 79 -15.42 49.90 4.87
N SER A 80 -15.59 49.25 3.71
CA SER A 80 -15.05 49.63 2.38
C SER A 80 -13.54 49.49 2.14
N GLY A 81 -12.79 48.92 3.08
CA GLY A 81 -11.37 48.60 2.86
C GLY A 81 -11.17 47.43 1.89
N ASN A 82 -10.00 47.39 1.24
CA ASN A 82 -9.63 46.36 0.25
C ASN A 82 -8.35 45.60 0.64
N ASP A 83 -8.02 45.57 1.93
CA ASP A 83 -6.78 44.98 2.46
C ASP A 83 -6.96 43.53 2.97
N GLY A 84 -8.15 42.96 2.75
CA GLY A 84 -8.44 41.58 3.13
C GLY A 84 -7.77 40.59 2.19
N SER A 85 -7.43 39.41 2.69
CA SER A 85 -6.88 38.35 1.87
C SER A 85 -7.45 36.99 2.29
N ALA A 86 -7.52 36.06 1.35
CA ALA A 86 -7.81 34.67 1.61
C ALA A 86 -6.80 33.83 0.84
N SER A 87 -6.20 32.84 1.50
CA SER A 87 -5.23 31.93 0.90
C SER A 87 -5.61 30.49 1.21
N VAL A 88 -5.36 29.61 0.23
CA VAL A 88 -5.57 28.16 0.36
C VAL A 88 -4.26 27.49 0.00
N SER A 89 -3.78 26.60 0.86
CA SER A 89 -2.63 25.76 0.60
C SER A 89 -3.03 24.29 0.72
N VAL A 90 -2.66 23.50 -0.29
CA VAL A 90 -2.95 22.06 -0.36
C VAL A 90 -1.63 21.29 -0.29
N SER A 91 -1.55 20.25 0.54
CA SER A 91 -0.41 19.35 0.63
C SER A 91 -0.86 17.88 0.75
N GLY A 92 0.04 16.93 0.43
CA GLY A 92 -0.25 15.49 0.43
C GLY A 92 -0.76 14.97 -0.92
N GLY A 93 -1.36 13.77 -0.93
CA GLY A 93 -1.92 13.13 -2.13
C GLY A 93 -0.87 12.53 -3.08
N THR A 94 -0.29 11.40 -2.72
CA THR A 94 0.74 10.72 -3.55
C THR A 94 0.20 9.44 -4.20
N VAL A 95 0.46 9.22 -5.49
CA VAL A 95 0.35 7.89 -6.11
C VAL A 95 1.46 7.01 -5.53
N ILE A 96 1.11 5.91 -4.85
CA ILE A 96 2.12 4.90 -4.45
C ILE A 96 2.05 3.71 -5.41
N ILE A 97 3.18 3.42 -6.07
CA ILE A 97 3.39 2.23 -6.90
C ILE A 97 4.31 1.29 -6.11
N TYR A 98 3.82 0.13 -5.68
CA TYR A 98 4.67 -0.88 -5.04
C TYR A 98 5.43 -1.68 -6.09
N THR A 99 6.76 -1.78 -5.93
CA THR A 99 7.62 -2.66 -6.71
C THR A 99 8.19 -3.74 -5.78
N PHE A 100 8.18 -4.97 -6.28
CA PHE A 100 8.30 -6.26 -5.57
C PHE A 100 9.64 -6.50 -4.85
N GLY A 101 9.59 -7.29 -3.76
CA GLY A 101 10.73 -8.04 -3.23
C GLY A 101 10.65 -9.49 -3.71
N GLN A 102 11.66 -9.96 -4.44
CA GLN A 102 11.71 -11.34 -4.94
C GLN A 102 11.98 -12.32 -3.78
N MET A 103 11.29 -13.46 -3.80
CA MET A 103 11.56 -14.57 -2.89
C MET A 103 12.61 -15.48 -3.51
N GLU A 104 13.87 -15.06 -3.45
CA GLU A 104 15.00 -15.86 -3.92
C GLU A 104 15.40 -16.84 -2.82
N GLU A 105 15.37 -18.13 -3.13
CA GLU A 105 15.96 -19.16 -2.27
C GLU A 105 17.45 -19.27 -2.62
N HIS A 106 18.31 -18.81 -1.71
CA HIS A 106 19.74 -19.07 -1.78
C HIS A 106 19.95 -20.59 -1.69
N GLN A 107 20.20 -21.22 -2.84
CA GLN A 107 20.58 -22.61 -2.94
C GLN A 107 22.00 -22.74 -2.40
N LEU A 108 22.15 -23.10 -1.12
CA LEU A 108 23.41 -23.62 -0.61
C LEU A 108 23.53 -25.07 -1.10
N LEU A 109 24.28 -25.23 -2.19
CA LEU A 109 25.05 -26.45 -2.46
C LEU A 109 26.21 -26.55 -1.46
#